data_AF-A0A4V6QCE8-F1
#
_entry.id   AF-A0A4V6QCE8-F1
#
_cell.length_a   1.000
_cell.length_b   1.000
_cell.length_c   1.000
_cell.angle_alpha   90.00
_cell.angle_beta   90.00
_cell.angle_gamma   90.00
#
_symmetry.space_group_name_H-M   'P 1'
#
loop_
_entity.id
_entity.type
_entity.pdbx_description
1 polymer ?
#
loop_
_entity_poly.entity_id
_entity_poly.type
_entity_poly.pdbx_seq_one_letter_code
_entity_poly.pdbx_strand_id
1 'polypeptide(L)'
;MQFERRFRAIHAACIRVAIGKRLRKDQWVSMPERLICDFFDRKESILNLAKRVICGFAGAVFLAFLAILALHHNGSIETETLIDSPPQTVWTLLTATDDYPLWNPEISQLRGQLREGNVIEFVEGTGPDAMVFHPKILAVQAVRELRWKGYVWFPGLFDGEHRFILEPVGSKTRFIQAETFTGILAGTLTQSVLMDTVISMHAMNDALKKRAELASGQPRK
;
A
#
# COMPACT_ATOMS: atom_id res chain seq x y z
N MET A 1 -7.08 -36.98 59.38
CA MET A 1 -7.24 -38.05 58.36
C MET A 1 -7.86 -37.61 57.03
N GLN A 2 -8.82 -36.66 56.98
CA GLN A 2 -9.40 -36.20 55.70
C GLN A 2 -8.44 -35.30 54.87
N PHE A 3 -7.54 -34.57 55.52
CA PHE A 3 -6.55 -33.69 54.86
C PHE A 3 -5.54 -34.46 54.01
N GLU A 4 -4.97 -35.55 54.53
CA GLU A 4 -4.01 -36.39 53.79
C GLU A 4 -4.62 -37.11 52.57
N ARG A 5 -5.90 -37.48 52.64
CA ARG A 5 -6.59 -38.12 51.52
C ARG A 5 -6.83 -37.14 50.37
N ARG A 6 -7.13 -35.88 50.69
CA ARG A 6 -7.23 -34.79 49.69
C ARG A 6 -5.88 -34.48 49.06
N PHE A 7 -4.80 -34.49 49.85
CA PHE A 7 -3.45 -34.25 49.34
C PHE A 7 -2.97 -35.34 48.36
N ARG A 8 -3.20 -36.62 48.69
CA ARG A 8 -2.85 -37.75 47.80
C ARG A 8 -3.65 -37.76 46.49
N ALA A 9 -4.91 -37.32 46.53
CA ALA A 9 -5.75 -37.23 45.33
C ALA A 9 -5.29 -36.13 44.36
N ILE A 10 -4.85 -34.98 44.89
CA ILE A 10 -4.25 -33.89 44.10
C ILE A 10 -2.91 -34.35 43.51
N HIS A 11 -2.09 -35.06 44.31
CA HIS A 11 -0.79 -35.57 43.87
C HIS A 11 -0.92 -36.57 42.71
N ALA A 12 -1.89 -37.49 42.77
CA ALA A 12 -2.15 -38.46 41.71
C ALA A 12 -2.73 -37.82 40.43
N ALA A 13 -3.52 -36.76 40.56
CA ALA A 13 -4.04 -36.01 39.42
C ALA A 13 -2.93 -35.23 38.69
N CYS A 14 -2.01 -34.60 39.43
CA CYS A 14 -0.85 -33.90 38.86
C CYS A 14 0.09 -34.85 38.10
N ILE A 15 0.28 -36.08 38.61
CA ILE A 15 1.10 -37.10 37.94
C ILE A 15 0.47 -37.53 36.61
N ARG A 16 -0.85 -37.74 36.55
CA ARG A 16 -1.53 -38.16 35.30
C ARG A 16 -1.51 -37.11 34.20
N VAL A 17 -1.64 -35.83 34.56
CA VAL A 17 -1.57 -34.72 33.58
C VAL A 17 -0.14 -34.55 33.01
N ALA A 18 0.89 -34.97 33.77
CA ALA A 18 2.30 -34.86 33.37
C ALA A 18 2.82 -36.03 32.48
N ILE A 19 2.03 -37.09 32.28
CA ILE A 19 2.40 -38.25 31.43
C ILE A 19 2.55 -37.86 29.94
N GLY A 20 2.08 -36.68 29.54
CA GLY A 20 2.22 -36.14 28.19
C GLY A 20 3.64 -35.66 27.85
N LYS A 21 4.55 -36.61 27.58
CA LYS A 21 5.82 -36.48 26.86
C LYS A 21 6.96 -35.75 27.61
N ARG A 22 7.96 -36.52 28.12
CA ARG A 22 9.40 -36.46 27.71
C ARG A 22 10.40 -37.09 28.71
N LEU A 23 9.98 -37.62 29.86
CA LEU A 23 10.91 -38.16 30.88
C LEU A 23 10.64 -39.64 31.19
N ARG A 24 11.70 -40.46 31.32
CA ARG A 24 11.60 -41.89 31.65
C ARG A 24 11.17 -42.08 33.12
N LYS A 25 10.37 -43.12 33.39
CA LYS A 25 9.69 -43.34 34.67
C LYS A 25 10.65 -43.51 35.87
N ASP A 26 11.83 -44.07 35.62
CA ASP A 26 12.91 -44.30 36.59
C ASP A 26 13.55 -43.01 37.10
N GLN A 27 13.63 -41.97 36.27
CA GLN A 27 14.27 -40.69 36.64
C GLN A 27 13.43 -39.85 37.62
N TRP A 28 12.13 -40.12 37.73
CA TRP A 28 11.24 -39.39 38.65
C TRP A 28 11.21 -39.99 40.06
N VAL A 29 11.37 -41.31 40.17
CA VAL A 29 11.19 -42.04 41.44
C VAL A 29 12.29 -41.71 42.44
N SER A 30 13.47 -41.30 41.97
CA SER A 30 14.61 -40.88 42.81
C SER A 30 14.75 -39.36 42.96
N MET A 31 13.82 -38.57 42.42
CA MET A 31 13.96 -37.11 42.42
C MET A 31 13.38 -36.50 43.71
N PRO A 32 14.13 -35.64 44.42
CA PRO A 32 13.62 -34.98 45.63
C PRO A 32 12.32 -34.22 45.32
N GLU A 33 11.32 -34.27 46.21
CA GLU A 33 10.03 -33.59 46.01
C GLU A 33 10.19 -32.10 45.65
N ARG A 34 11.19 -31.42 46.21
CA ARG A 34 11.54 -30.03 45.89
C ARG A 34 11.86 -29.82 44.40
N LEU A 35 12.63 -30.72 43.79
CA LEU A 35 13.00 -30.64 42.37
C LEU A 35 11.80 -30.85 41.45
N ILE A 36 10.82 -31.66 41.88
CA ILE A 36 9.57 -31.88 41.14
C ILE A 36 8.71 -30.60 41.20
N CYS A 37 8.53 -30.01 42.37
CA CYS A 37 7.80 -28.74 42.54
C CYS A 37 8.47 -27.61 41.76
N ASP A 38 9.78 -27.43 41.89
CA ASP A 38 10.54 -26.40 41.17
C ASP A 38 10.41 -26.55 39.64
N PHE A 39 10.34 -27.78 39.13
CA PHE A 39 10.13 -28.03 37.70
C PHE A 39 8.72 -27.62 37.24
N PHE A 40 7.68 -27.97 38.00
CA PHE A 40 6.30 -27.57 37.69
C PHE A 40 6.11 -26.06 37.82
N ASP A 41 6.61 -25.44 38.89
CA ASP A 41 6.58 -23.99 39.10
C ASP A 41 7.33 -23.24 38.00
N ARG A 42 8.51 -23.75 37.59
CA ARG A 42 9.26 -23.18 36.46
C ARG A 42 8.49 -23.31 35.14
N LYS A 43 7.86 -24.46 34.88
CA LYS A 43 7.07 -24.67 33.65
C LYS A 43 5.82 -23.79 33.63
N GLU A 44 5.12 -23.67 34.75
CA GLU A 44 3.95 -22.80 34.92
C GLU A 44 4.34 -21.32 34.79
N SER A 45 5.48 -20.92 35.38
CA SER A 45 6.07 -19.58 35.24
C SER A 45 6.42 -19.24 33.79
N ILE A 46 7.07 -20.15 33.05
CA ILE A 46 7.37 -19.97 31.62
C ILE A 46 6.09 -19.85 30.78
N LEU A 47 5.09 -20.68 31.05
CA LEU A 47 3.79 -20.61 30.34
C LEU A 47 3.07 -19.29 30.63
N ASN A 48 3.07 -18.83 31.88
CA ASN A 48 2.46 -17.56 32.26
C ASN A 48 3.21 -16.36 31.67
N LEU A 49 4.54 -16.41 31.60
CA LEU A 49 5.35 -15.42 30.91
C LEU A 49 5.04 -15.40 29.41
N ALA A 50 5.03 -16.56 28.74
CA ALA A 50 4.70 -16.68 27.32
C ALA A 50 3.30 -16.13 27.02
N LYS A 51 2.30 -16.46 27.85
CA LYS A 51 0.94 -15.90 27.74
C LYS A 51 0.94 -14.38 27.85
N ARG A 52 1.66 -13.80 28.81
CA ARG A 52 1.77 -12.34 28.98
C ARG A 52 2.43 -11.68 27.76
N VAL A 53 3.49 -12.27 27.23
CA VAL A 53 4.16 -11.78 26.02
C VAL A 53 3.24 -11.85 24.80
N ILE A 54 2.56 -12.98 24.59
CA ILE A 54 1.61 -13.16 23.48
C ILE A 54 0.44 -12.18 23.60
N CYS A 55 -0.17 -12.06 24.80
CA CYS A 55 -1.26 -11.11 25.01
C CYS A 55 -0.81 -9.66 24.84
N GLY A 56 0.40 -9.31 25.31
CA GLY A 56 0.97 -7.98 25.11
C GLY A 56 1.20 -7.67 23.63
N PHE A 57 1.76 -8.63 22.88
CA PHE A 57 1.96 -8.51 21.44
C PHE A 57 0.62 -8.39 20.69
N ALA A 58 -0.35 -9.24 21.01
CA ALA A 58 -1.69 -9.18 20.42
C ALA A 58 -2.39 -7.85 20.72
N GLY A 59 -2.25 -7.33 21.94
CA GLY A 59 -2.74 -6.01 22.32
C GLY A 59 -2.08 -4.88 21.54
N ALA A 60 -0.75 -4.93 21.35
CA ALA A 60 -0.03 -3.95 20.55
C ALA A 60 -0.46 -3.98 19.07
N VAL A 61 -0.62 -5.17 18.48
CA VAL A 61 -1.14 -5.33 17.11
C VAL A 61 -2.56 -4.78 16.99
N PHE A 62 -3.42 -5.04 17.96
CA PHE A 62 -4.78 -4.52 17.98
C PHE A 62 -4.82 -2.99 18.08
N LEU A 63 -3.99 -2.39 18.94
CA LEU A 63 -3.87 -0.93 19.04
C LEU A 63 -3.31 -0.31 17.75
N ALA A 64 -2.31 -0.93 17.12
CA ALA A 64 -1.78 -0.49 15.83
C ALA A 64 -2.86 -0.55 14.74
N PHE A 65 -3.65 -1.63 14.70
CA PHE A 65 -4.78 -1.76 13.78
C PHE A 65 -5.84 -0.69 14.00
N LEU A 66 -6.21 -0.40 15.26
CA LEU A 66 -7.15 0.68 15.58
C LEU A 66 -6.59 2.05 15.18
N ALA A 67 -5.30 2.30 15.36
CA ALA A 67 -4.65 3.53 14.94
C ALA A 67 -4.67 3.68 13.41
N ILE A 68 -4.35 2.62 12.67
CA ILE A 68 -4.44 2.60 11.19
C ILE A 68 -5.88 2.87 10.75
N LEU A 69 -6.87 2.20 11.35
CA LEU A 69 -8.28 2.46 11.04
C LEU A 69 -8.71 3.89 11.35
N ALA A 70 -8.27 4.45 12.47
CA ALA A 70 -8.61 5.83 12.86
C ALA A 70 -7.94 6.88 11.96
N LEU A 71 -6.76 6.56 11.41
CA LEU A 71 -5.98 7.44 10.54
C LEU A 71 -6.27 7.21 9.04
N HIS A 72 -7.04 6.17 8.71
CA HIS A 72 -7.43 5.85 7.34
C HIS A 72 -8.34 6.94 6.79
N HIS A 73 -7.75 7.89 6.09
CA HIS A 73 -8.44 8.85 5.25
C HIS A 73 -7.95 8.68 3.81
N ASN A 74 -8.86 8.88 2.86
CA ASN A 74 -8.47 8.94 1.45
C ASN A 74 -7.78 10.29 1.21
N GLY A 75 -6.61 10.26 0.59
CA GLY A 75 -5.94 11.47 0.10
C GLY A 75 -6.39 11.76 -1.32
N SER A 76 -6.56 13.03 -1.68
CA SER A 76 -6.76 13.43 -3.06
C SER A 76 -5.97 14.69 -3.36
N ILE A 77 -5.32 14.72 -4.51
CA ILE A 77 -4.61 15.88 -5.05
C ILE A 77 -5.15 16.17 -6.45
N GLU A 78 -5.15 17.44 -6.81
CA GLU A 78 -5.60 17.91 -8.11
C GLU A 78 -4.76 19.12 -8.51
N THR A 79 -4.38 19.14 -9.79
CA THR A 79 -3.71 20.28 -10.42
C THR A 79 -4.43 20.59 -11.72
N GLU A 80 -4.40 21.86 -12.13
CA GLU A 80 -4.94 22.29 -13.40
C GLU A 80 -4.00 23.24 -14.13
N THR A 81 -4.05 23.22 -15.45
CA THR A 81 -3.36 24.19 -16.31
C THR A 81 -4.21 24.51 -17.54
N LEU A 82 -4.14 25.76 -18.00
CA LEU A 82 -4.78 26.18 -19.24
C LEU A 82 -3.78 26.09 -20.39
N ILE A 83 -4.08 25.28 -21.39
CA ILE A 83 -3.23 25.04 -22.56
C ILE A 83 -3.82 25.79 -23.76
N ASP A 84 -3.03 26.63 -24.43
CA ASP A 84 -3.44 27.37 -25.63
C ASP A 84 -3.41 26.48 -26.89
N SER A 85 -4.20 25.41 -26.84
CA SER A 85 -4.28 24.37 -27.86
C SER A 85 -5.64 23.67 -27.76
N PRO A 86 -6.26 23.25 -28.88
CA PRO A 86 -7.54 22.56 -28.83
C PRO A 86 -7.39 21.17 -28.19
N PRO A 87 -8.46 20.64 -27.56
CA PRO A 87 -8.41 19.37 -26.85
C PRO A 87 -7.90 18.20 -27.70
N GLN A 88 -8.15 18.20 -29.01
CA GLN A 88 -7.69 17.16 -29.93
C GLN A 88 -6.15 17.10 -30.01
N THR A 89 -5.47 18.25 -30.03
CA THR A 89 -4.01 18.32 -30.05
C THR A 89 -3.44 17.82 -28.73
N VAL A 90 -4.01 18.27 -27.60
CA VAL A 90 -3.60 17.84 -26.26
C VAL A 90 -3.80 16.34 -26.10
N TRP A 91 -4.95 15.81 -26.53
CA TRP A 91 -5.27 14.38 -26.48
C TRP A 91 -4.30 13.53 -27.29
N THR A 92 -3.95 13.99 -28.50
CA THR A 92 -3.00 13.27 -29.37
C THR A 92 -1.63 13.15 -28.70
N LEU A 93 -1.16 14.22 -28.07
CA LEU A 93 0.10 14.22 -27.34
C LEU A 93 0.06 13.38 -26.07
N LEU A 94 -1.03 13.49 -25.30
CA LEU A 94 -1.24 12.71 -24.08
C LEU A 94 -1.32 11.20 -24.37
N THR A 95 -1.87 10.80 -25.52
CA THR A 95 -2.02 9.37 -25.86
C THR A 95 -0.89 8.81 -26.73
N ALA A 96 0.05 9.66 -27.17
CA ALA A 96 1.27 9.24 -27.85
C ALA A 96 2.30 8.72 -26.84
N THR A 97 2.03 7.55 -26.25
CA THR A 97 2.81 6.98 -25.15
C THR A 97 4.26 6.68 -25.52
N ASP A 98 4.53 6.37 -26.78
CA ASP A 98 5.89 6.13 -27.29
C ASP A 98 6.75 7.42 -27.28
N ASP A 99 6.13 8.60 -27.29
CA ASP A 99 6.80 9.89 -27.25
C ASP A 99 7.11 10.36 -25.82
N TYR A 100 6.58 9.69 -24.78
CA TYR A 100 6.75 10.11 -23.39
C TYR A 100 8.22 10.36 -22.98
N PRO A 101 9.21 9.48 -23.32
CA PRO A 101 10.60 9.73 -22.97
C PRO A 101 11.18 11.03 -23.54
N LEU A 102 10.56 11.60 -24.57
CA LEU A 102 11.03 12.83 -25.24
C LEU A 102 10.57 14.11 -24.55
N TRP A 103 9.50 14.06 -23.75
CA TRP A 103 8.89 15.28 -23.21
C TRP A 103 8.38 15.15 -21.77
N ASN A 104 8.02 13.96 -21.31
CA ASN A 104 7.45 13.77 -19.98
C ASN A 104 8.58 13.59 -18.95
N PRO A 105 8.76 14.53 -18.00
CA PRO A 105 9.81 14.43 -17.00
C PRO A 105 9.54 13.35 -15.95
N GLU A 106 8.27 13.00 -15.73
CA GLU A 106 7.85 12.08 -14.67
C GLU A 106 7.76 10.63 -15.18
N ILE A 107 7.16 10.42 -16.35
CA ILE A 107 6.96 9.08 -16.92
C ILE A 107 7.98 8.86 -18.04
N SER A 108 9.06 8.15 -17.73
CA SER A 108 10.14 7.87 -18.67
C SER A 108 9.80 6.79 -19.69
N GLN A 109 8.79 5.95 -19.42
CA GLN A 109 8.31 4.94 -20.36
C GLN A 109 6.87 4.55 -20.03
N LEU A 110 6.04 4.34 -21.06
CA LEU A 110 4.70 3.76 -20.90
C LEU A 110 4.47 2.72 -22.00
N ARG A 111 4.25 1.47 -21.60
CA ARG A 111 4.00 0.32 -22.48
C ARG A 111 2.59 -0.24 -22.26
N GLY A 112 2.01 -0.74 -23.35
CA GLY A 112 0.68 -1.34 -23.35
C GLY A 112 -0.34 -0.48 -24.09
N GLN A 113 -1.48 -1.09 -24.41
CA GLN A 113 -2.53 -0.41 -25.16
C GLN A 113 -3.45 0.36 -24.21
N LEU A 114 -3.63 1.65 -24.46
CA LEU A 114 -4.63 2.49 -23.80
C LEU A 114 -6.04 2.07 -24.21
N ARG A 115 -6.55 1.03 -23.57
CA ARG A 115 -7.91 0.50 -23.75
C ARG A 115 -8.48 0.14 -22.39
N GLU A 116 -9.74 0.50 -22.17
CA GLU A 116 -10.44 0.18 -20.93
C GLU A 116 -10.36 -1.32 -20.59
N GLY A 117 -10.01 -1.62 -19.34
CA GLY A 117 -9.82 -2.97 -18.83
C GLY A 117 -8.39 -3.52 -18.99
N ASN A 118 -7.56 -2.97 -19.87
CA ASN A 118 -6.17 -3.40 -20.03
C ASN A 118 -5.30 -2.98 -18.86
N VAL A 119 -4.21 -3.72 -18.64
CA VAL A 119 -3.11 -3.32 -17.77
C VAL A 119 -2.02 -2.70 -18.64
N ILE A 120 -1.53 -1.54 -18.25
CA ILE A 120 -0.34 -0.92 -18.83
C ILE A 120 0.82 -1.04 -17.85
N GLU A 121 2.03 -0.87 -18.35
CA GLU A 121 3.24 -0.76 -17.54
C GLU A 121 3.81 0.65 -17.76
N PHE A 122 4.11 1.38 -16.69
CA PHE A 122 4.85 2.63 -16.82
C PHE A 122 5.98 2.72 -15.82
N VAL A 123 7.02 3.47 -16.20
CA VAL A 123 8.19 3.73 -15.38
C VAL A 123 8.16 5.19 -14.96
N GLU A 124 8.07 5.43 -13.66
CA GLU A 124 8.17 6.75 -13.04
C GLU A 124 9.61 7.04 -12.66
N GLY A 125 10.09 8.24 -13.00
CA GLY A 125 11.46 8.68 -12.76
C GLY A 125 12.50 8.10 -13.71
N THR A 126 13.77 8.38 -13.41
CA THR A 126 14.94 7.91 -14.18
C THR A 126 16.05 7.42 -13.25
N GLY A 127 16.86 6.46 -13.73
CA GLY A 127 18.01 5.97 -12.97
C GLY A 127 17.67 4.89 -11.93
N PRO A 128 18.49 4.74 -10.87
CA PRO A 128 18.37 3.65 -9.90
C PRO A 128 17.09 3.67 -9.07
N ASP A 129 16.48 4.85 -8.90
CA ASP A 129 15.28 5.05 -8.09
C ASP A 129 13.98 4.96 -8.90
N ALA A 130 14.07 4.62 -10.19
CA ALA A 130 12.91 4.50 -11.06
C ALA A 130 11.96 3.39 -10.60
N MET A 131 10.66 3.69 -10.57
CA MET A 131 9.63 2.77 -10.10
C MET A 131 8.77 2.26 -11.27
N VAL A 132 8.48 0.96 -11.28
CA VAL A 132 7.64 0.33 -12.30
C VAL A 132 6.24 0.07 -11.73
N PHE A 133 5.24 0.59 -12.43
CA PHE A 133 3.84 0.46 -12.06
C PHE A 133 3.05 -0.31 -13.12
N HIS A 134 2.04 -1.05 -12.67
CA HIS A 134 1.17 -1.86 -13.54
C HIS A 134 -0.32 -1.49 -13.36
N PRO A 135 -0.74 -0.25 -13.67
CA PRO A 135 -2.12 0.15 -13.44
C PRO A 135 -3.08 -0.46 -14.48
N LYS A 136 -4.32 -0.64 -14.05
CA LYS A 136 -5.43 -1.00 -14.92
C LYS A 136 -6.10 0.26 -15.47
N ILE A 137 -6.26 0.34 -16.79
CA ILE A 137 -7.03 1.39 -17.44
C ILE A 137 -8.51 1.24 -17.07
N LEU A 138 -9.08 2.31 -16.50
CA LEU A 138 -10.48 2.37 -16.08
C LEU A 138 -11.37 3.15 -17.06
N ALA A 139 -10.81 4.11 -17.80
CA ALA A 139 -11.53 4.82 -18.86
C ALA A 139 -10.57 5.38 -19.90
N VAL A 140 -11.00 5.33 -21.17
CA VAL A 140 -10.37 6.04 -22.29
C VAL A 140 -11.47 6.69 -23.11
N GLN A 141 -11.81 7.92 -22.77
CA GLN A 141 -12.79 8.74 -23.48
C GLN A 141 -12.06 9.75 -24.35
N ALA A 142 -12.07 9.52 -25.66
CA ALA A 142 -11.35 10.34 -26.62
C ALA A 142 -11.62 11.84 -26.39
N VAL A 143 -10.54 12.62 -26.27
CA VAL A 143 -10.57 14.09 -26.15
C VAL A 143 -11.27 14.57 -24.87
N ARG A 144 -11.45 13.70 -23.86
CA ARG A 144 -12.15 14.02 -22.61
C ARG A 144 -11.45 13.50 -21.38
N GLU A 145 -11.17 12.20 -21.32
CA GLU A 145 -10.70 11.56 -20.09
C GLU A 145 -9.78 10.37 -20.38
N LEU A 146 -8.65 10.31 -19.69
CA LEU A 146 -7.85 9.11 -19.52
C LEU A 146 -7.75 8.81 -18.03
N ARG A 147 -8.15 7.60 -17.62
CA ARG A 147 -8.16 7.20 -16.21
C ARG A 147 -7.58 5.81 -16.03
N TRP A 148 -6.71 5.66 -15.06
CA TRP A 148 -6.17 4.37 -14.65
C TRP A 148 -6.03 4.26 -13.14
N LYS A 149 -5.98 3.03 -12.64
CA LYS A 149 -5.79 2.74 -11.22
C LYS A 149 -4.68 1.73 -11.03
N GLY A 150 -3.66 2.13 -10.28
CA GLY A 150 -2.53 1.30 -9.88
C GLY A 150 -2.56 0.97 -8.39
N TYR A 151 -1.63 0.12 -7.97
CA TYR A 151 -1.38 -0.19 -6.58
C TYR A 151 0.11 -0.46 -6.34
N VAL A 152 0.55 -0.30 -5.10
CA VAL A 152 1.90 -0.67 -4.65
C VAL A 152 1.84 -1.98 -3.86
N TRP A 153 2.69 -2.94 -4.22
CA TRP A 153 2.79 -4.30 -3.68
C TRP A 153 1.56 -5.19 -3.88
N PHE A 154 0.40 -4.83 -3.32
CA PHE A 154 -0.86 -5.57 -3.50
C PHE A 154 -2.10 -4.67 -3.44
N PRO A 155 -3.19 -5.03 -4.15
CA PRO A 155 -4.42 -4.23 -4.16
C PRO A 155 -4.99 -4.00 -2.76
N GLY A 156 -5.43 -2.78 -2.49
CA GLY A 156 -6.04 -2.36 -1.23
C GLY A 156 -5.05 -1.95 -0.13
N LEU A 157 -3.75 -2.15 -0.33
CA LEU A 157 -2.72 -1.61 0.58
C LEU A 157 -2.53 -0.11 0.34
N PHE A 158 -2.16 0.20 -0.89
CA PHE A 158 -1.91 1.54 -1.38
C PHE A 158 -2.31 1.57 -2.86
N ASP A 159 -3.46 2.14 -3.12
CA ASP A 159 -4.06 2.24 -4.44
C ASP A 159 -4.07 3.70 -4.89
N GLY A 160 -3.60 3.97 -6.11
CA GLY A 160 -3.66 5.30 -6.73
C GLY A 160 -4.55 5.28 -7.96
N GLU A 161 -5.65 6.03 -7.94
CA GLU A 161 -6.47 6.30 -9.13
C GLU A 161 -6.11 7.65 -9.73
N HIS A 162 -5.53 7.63 -10.91
CA HIS A 162 -5.05 8.81 -11.63
C HIS A 162 -5.98 9.13 -12.79
N ARG A 163 -6.34 10.41 -12.93
CA ARG A 163 -7.27 10.95 -13.94
C ARG A 163 -6.63 12.13 -14.65
N PHE A 164 -6.70 12.10 -15.97
CA PHE A 164 -6.41 13.22 -16.86
C PHE A 164 -7.70 13.64 -17.55
N ILE A 165 -8.13 14.88 -17.33
CA ILE A 165 -9.38 15.42 -17.86
C ILE A 165 -9.07 16.61 -18.75
N LEU A 166 -9.70 16.64 -19.92
CA LEU A 166 -9.57 17.72 -20.90
C LEU A 166 -10.94 18.40 -21.05
N GLU A 167 -11.03 19.64 -20.60
CA GLU A 167 -12.23 20.46 -20.76
C GLU A 167 -12.01 21.55 -21.81
N PRO A 168 -12.88 21.65 -22.85
CA PRO A 168 -12.78 22.71 -23.84
C PRO A 168 -13.13 24.08 -23.24
N VAL A 169 -12.24 25.06 -23.45
CA VAL A 169 -12.46 26.47 -23.04
C VAL A 169 -12.20 27.37 -24.26
N GLY A 170 -13.22 27.56 -25.09
CA GLY A 170 -13.08 28.25 -26.37
C GLY A 170 -12.17 27.47 -27.32
N SER A 171 -11.05 28.07 -27.76
CA SER A 171 -10.00 27.40 -28.55
C SER A 171 -8.92 26.72 -27.70
N LYS A 172 -9.03 26.82 -26.37
CA LYS A 172 -8.06 26.33 -25.39
C LYS A 172 -8.57 25.06 -24.71
N THR A 173 -7.69 24.41 -23.96
CA THR A 173 -8.01 23.25 -23.13
C THR A 173 -7.65 23.53 -21.68
N ARG A 174 -8.61 23.38 -20.76
CA ARG A 174 -8.30 23.23 -19.34
C ARG A 174 -7.92 21.76 -19.13
N PHE A 175 -6.66 21.54 -18.81
CA PHE A 175 -6.13 20.22 -18.49
C PHE A 175 -6.11 20.05 -16.99
N ILE A 176 -6.75 19.01 -16.49
CA ILE A 176 -6.85 18.70 -15.07
C ILE A 176 -6.22 17.34 -14.84
N GLN A 177 -5.28 17.27 -13.89
CA GLN A 177 -4.65 16.05 -13.44
C GLN A 177 -5.02 15.83 -11.98
N ALA A 178 -5.64 14.70 -11.68
CA ALA A 178 -6.10 14.38 -10.33
C ALA A 178 -5.70 12.97 -9.94
N GLU A 179 -5.28 12.80 -8.69
CA GLU A 179 -4.96 11.49 -8.12
C GLU A 179 -5.65 11.28 -6.78
N THR A 180 -6.30 10.13 -6.63
CA THR A 180 -6.96 9.71 -5.41
C THR A 180 -6.26 8.49 -4.83
N PHE A 181 -5.78 8.63 -3.60
CA PHE A 181 -5.11 7.58 -2.85
C PHE A 181 -6.10 6.88 -1.93
N THR A 182 -6.18 5.55 -2.04
CA THR A 182 -7.09 4.71 -1.25
C THR A 182 -6.35 3.50 -0.69
N GLY A 183 -6.95 2.82 0.29
CA GLY A 183 -6.38 1.62 0.90
C GLY A 183 -5.86 1.83 2.31
N ILE A 184 -5.48 0.72 2.96
CA ILE A 184 -5.17 0.66 4.39
C ILE A 184 -4.10 1.68 4.79
N LEU A 185 -3.10 1.90 3.93
CA LEU A 185 -1.98 2.81 4.19
C LEU A 185 -2.15 4.19 3.55
N ALA A 186 -3.22 4.48 2.81
CA ALA A 186 -3.41 5.79 2.19
C ALA A 186 -3.41 6.93 3.23
N GLY A 187 -3.99 6.69 4.40
CA GLY A 187 -3.99 7.65 5.51
C GLY A 187 -2.62 7.92 6.15
N THR A 188 -1.58 7.14 5.79
CA THR A 188 -0.20 7.34 6.24
C THR A 188 0.62 8.24 5.32
N LEU A 189 0.05 8.70 4.19
CA LEU A 189 0.70 9.65 3.30
C LEU A 189 1.03 10.94 4.05
N THR A 190 2.30 11.32 4.04
CA THR A 190 2.74 12.59 4.61
C THR A 190 2.40 13.73 3.66
N GLN A 191 2.23 14.93 4.22
CA GLN A 191 2.05 16.14 3.43
C GLN A 191 3.22 16.39 2.46
N SER A 192 4.44 15.97 2.81
CA SER A 192 5.59 16.09 1.91
C SER A 192 5.43 15.23 0.67
N VAL A 193 5.02 13.96 0.80
CA VAL A 193 4.83 13.06 -0.35
C VAL A 193 3.72 13.58 -1.26
N LEU A 194 2.62 14.09 -0.69
CA LEU A 194 1.56 14.72 -1.48
C LEU A 194 2.07 15.96 -2.23
N MET A 195 2.89 16.78 -1.58
CA MET A 195 3.48 17.97 -2.20
C MET A 195 4.46 17.60 -3.33
N ASP A 196 5.31 16.60 -3.11
CA ASP A 196 6.24 16.10 -4.12
C ASP A 196 5.47 15.58 -5.34
N THR A 197 4.35 14.87 -5.12
CA THR A 197 3.49 14.40 -6.21
C THR A 197 2.85 15.57 -6.97
N VAL A 198 2.40 16.61 -6.27
CA VAL A 198 1.86 17.84 -6.89
C VAL A 198 2.93 18.55 -7.74
N ILE A 199 4.18 18.61 -7.27
CA ILE A 199 5.30 19.19 -8.02
C ILE A 199 5.55 18.40 -9.32
N SER A 200 5.59 17.06 -9.24
CA SER A 200 5.70 16.17 -10.41
C SER A 200 4.56 16.37 -11.41
N MET A 201 3.32 16.47 -10.93
CA MET A 201 2.16 16.77 -11.78
C MET A 201 2.31 18.12 -12.51
N HIS A 202 2.74 19.16 -11.81
CA HIS A 202 3.00 20.46 -12.43
C HIS A 202 4.10 20.38 -13.51
N ALA A 203 5.18 19.63 -13.27
CA ALA A 203 6.24 19.45 -14.25
C ALA A 203 5.74 18.76 -15.53
N MET A 204 4.92 17.71 -15.39
CA MET A 204 4.27 17.04 -16.53
C MET A 204 3.31 17.98 -17.26
N ASN A 205 2.49 18.73 -16.53
CA ASN A 205 1.53 19.70 -17.07
C ASN A 205 2.21 20.78 -17.91
N ASP A 206 3.30 21.36 -17.39
CA ASP A 206 4.06 22.40 -18.08
C ASP A 206 4.74 21.88 -19.34
N ALA A 207 5.28 20.65 -19.30
CA ALA A 207 5.87 20.01 -20.46
C ALA A 207 4.83 19.72 -21.56
N LEU A 208 3.66 19.19 -21.18
CA LEU A 208 2.55 18.94 -22.09
C LEU A 208 2.03 20.25 -22.72
N LYS A 209 1.84 21.28 -21.89
CA LYS A 209 1.43 22.62 -22.33
C LYS A 209 2.38 23.17 -23.39
N LYS A 210 3.68 23.20 -23.10
CA LYS A 210 4.70 23.70 -24.03
C LYS A 210 4.67 22.95 -25.36
N ARG A 211 4.56 21.62 -25.33
CA ARG A 211 4.51 20.80 -26.56
C ARG A 211 3.23 21.05 -27.36
N ALA A 212 2.09 21.15 -26.69
CA ALA A 212 0.79 21.36 -27.32
C ALA A 212 0.66 22.75 -27.96
N GLU A 213 1.21 23.79 -27.34
CA GLU A 213 1.20 25.16 -27.86
C GLU A 213 2.14 25.32 -29.06
N LEU A 214 3.31 24.66 -29.03
CA LEU A 214 4.21 24.61 -30.19
C LEU A 214 3.60 23.89 -31.38
N ALA A 215 2.87 22.79 -31.16
CA ALA A 215 2.20 22.04 -32.21
C ALA A 215 1.06 22.85 -32.88
N SER A 216 0.36 23.68 -32.11
CA SER A 216 -0.71 24.56 -32.64
C SER A 216 -0.19 25.81 -33.35
N GLY A 217 1.04 26.26 -33.02
CA GLY A 217 1.70 27.38 -33.69
C GLY A 217 2.39 27.02 -35.01
N GLN A 218 2.53 25.74 -35.35
CA GLN A 218 3.10 25.31 -36.63
C GLN A 218 2.04 25.34 -37.74
N PRO A 219 2.31 25.98 -38.90
CA PRO A 219 1.41 25.88 -40.04
C PRO A 219 1.33 24.42 -40.48
N ARG A 220 0.10 23.89 -40.58
CA ARG A 220 -0.13 22.54 -41.14
C ARG A 220 0.44 22.52 -42.56
N LYS A 221 1.50 21.72 -42.77
CA LYS A 221 2.05 21.45 -44.10
C LYS A 221 1.10 20.58 -44.90
#